data_AF-A0A960GG88-F1
#
_entry.id   AF-A0A960GG88-F1
#
_cell.length_a   1.000
_cell.length_b   1.000
_cell.length_c   1.000
_cell.angle_alpha   90.00
_cell.angle_beta   90.00
_cell.angle_gamma   90.00
#
_symmetry.space_group_name_H-M   'P 1'
#
loop_
_entity.id
_entity.type
_entity.pdbx_description
1 polymer ?
#
loop_
_entity_poly.entity_id
_entity_poly.type
_entity_poly.pdbx_seq_one_letter_code
_entity_poly.pdbx_strand_id
1 'polypeptide(L)'
;AFFTGRIWPMITGQAGVGVFFVLSGYLITTLLLKERQRSGTISLRRFYARRFLRLTPPFVVFILFTWALAEAGIIKARPLGLVVSFLYLYDFMPKTHLDAGLSHTWSLAVEEQFYLIWPLLAMSFTRSRLLVTSALVIVACGVAYLVFPDLVIPFSSHQTRLAQLFHVPHLFIPAVGAIMVGALAGILRAHGTVPGERLLRWMPLLFALLYGASLWIPGPLLR
;
A
#
# COMPACT_ATOMS: atom_id res chain seq x y z
N ALA A 1 -5.95 23.18 18.25
CA ALA A 1 -6.16 21.77 18.64
C ALA A 1 -7.02 21.01 17.61
N PHE A 2 -8.24 21.47 17.27
CA PHE A 2 -9.10 20.78 16.29
C PHE A 2 -8.52 20.74 14.87
N PHE A 3 -8.08 21.89 14.34
CA PHE A 3 -7.50 21.98 13.00
C PHE A 3 -6.21 21.15 12.87
N THR A 4 -5.29 21.27 13.82
CA THR A 4 -4.01 20.56 13.83
C THR A 4 -4.14 19.06 14.12
N GLY A 5 -5.11 18.64 14.94
CA GLY A 5 -5.30 17.24 15.31
C GLY A 5 -6.25 16.46 14.39
N ARG A 6 -7.12 17.13 13.62
CA ARG A 6 -8.19 16.45 12.85
C ARG A 6 -8.20 16.77 11.36
N ILE A 7 -7.97 18.02 10.98
CA ILE A 7 -8.02 18.45 9.57
C ILE A 7 -6.64 18.32 8.91
N TRP A 8 -5.58 18.75 9.61
CA TRP A 8 -4.21 18.68 9.09
C TRP A 8 -3.78 17.27 8.70
N PRO A 9 -4.03 16.20 9.49
CA PRO A 9 -3.69 14.84 9.10
C PRO A 9 -4.33 14.40 7.77
N MET A 10 -5.53 14.89 7.45
CA MET A 10 -6.26 14.56 6.23
C MET A 10 -5.65 15.20 4.96
N ILE A 11 -4.80 16.22 5.10
CA ILE A 11 -4.19 16.97 3.99
C ILE A 11 -2.66 16.74 3.95
N THR A 12 -2.13 15.82 4.77
CA THR A 12 -0.70 15.50 4.79
C THR A 12 -0.28 14.65 3.59
N GLY A 13 1.03 14.63 3.30
CA GLY A 13 1.61 13.73 2.29
C GLY A 13 1.25 12.25 2.51
N GLN A 14 1.00 11.82 3.76
CA GLN A 14 0.54 10.47 4.06
C GLN A 14 -0.88 10.19 3.54
N ALA A 15 -1.80 11.15 3.65
CA ALA A 15 -3.12 11.04 3.05
C ALA A 15 -3.04 10.95 1.52
N GLY A 16 -2.13 11.71 0.91
CA GLY A 16 -1.83 11.63 -0.53
C GLY A 16 -1.41 10.23 -0.97
N VAL A 17 -0.53 9.58 -0.21
CA VAL A 17 -0.11 8.18 -0.49
C VAL A 17 -1.30 7.22 -0.41
N GLY A 18 -2.20 7.38 0.56
CA GLY A 18 -3.37 6.53 0.65
C GLY A 18 -4.35 6.71 -0.52
N VAL A 19 -4.54 7.93 -1.01
CA VAL A 19 -5.31 8.19 -2.25
C VAL A 19 -4.65 7.51 -3.46
N PHE A 20 -3.32 7.61 -3.56
CA PHE A 20 -2.56 6.95 -4.63
C PHE A 20 -2.79 5.43 -4.60
N PHE A 21 -2.73 4.78 -3.43
CA PHE A 21 -3.04 3.36 -3.31
C PHE A 21 -4.47 3.00 -3.75
N VAL A 22 -5.48 3.75 -3.32
CA VAL A 22 -6.87 3.51 -3.76
C VAL A 22 -6.99 3.60 -5.29
N LEU A 23 -6.34 4.60 -5.90
CA LEU A 23 -6.35 4.76 -7.35
C LEU A 23 -5.60 3.62 -8.06
N SER A 24 -4.45 3.21 -7.53
CA SER A 24 -3.63 2.09 -8.05
C SER A 24 -4.44 0.79 -8.05
N GLY A 25 -5.08 0.45 -6.93
CA GLY A 25 -5.93 -0.74 -6.82
C GLY A 25 -7.10 -0.73 -7.80
N TYR A 26 -7.78 0.41 -7.92
CA TYR A 26 -8.92 0.57 -8.82
C TYR A 26 -8.54 0.45 -10.30
N LEU A 27 -7.48 1.15 -10.72
CA LEU A 27 -7.05 1.21 -12.10
C LEU A 27 -6.58 -0.16 -12.60
N ILE A 28 -5.72 -0.83 -11.81
CA ILE A 28 -5.19 -2.14 -12.17
C ILE A 28 -6.32 -3.17 -12.24
N THR A 29 -7.21 -3.19 -11.25
CA THR A 29 -8.32 -4.14 -11.24
C THR A 29 -9.27 -3.93 -12.42
N THR A 30 -9.62 -2.67 -12.70
CA THR A 30 -10.48 -2.33 -13.85
C THR A 30 -9.82 -2.73 -15.17
N LEU A 31 -8.51 -2.49 -15.33
CA LEU A 31 -7.77 -2.84 -16.54
C LEU A 31 -7.75 -4.37 -16.75
N LEU A 32 -7.44 -5.14 -15.72
CA LEU A 32 -7.38 -6.61 -15.77
C LEU A 32 -8.75 -7.22 -16.08
N LEU A 33 -9.80 -6.76 -15.42
CA LEU A 33 -11.16 -7.26 -15.67
C LEU A 33 -11.66 -6.87 -17.06
N LYS A 34 -11.30 -5.70 -17.57
CA LYS A 34 -11.61 -5.27 -18.94
C LYS A 34 -10.85 -6.08 -19.98
N GLU A 35 -9.59 -6.42 -19.73
CA GLU A 35 -8.80 -7.33 -20.59
C GLU A 35 -9.45 -8.72 -20.64
N ARG A 36 -9.84 -9.26 -19.48
CA ARG A 36 -10.53 -10.55 -19.36
C ARG A 36 -11.88 -10.56 -20.08
N GLN A 37 -12.65 -9.47 -19.96
CA GLN A 37 -13.91 -9.32 -20.70
C GLN A 37 -13.73 -9.33 -22.21
N ARG A 38 -12.64 -8.74 -22.72
CA ARG A 38 -12.38 -8.61 -24.16
C ARG A 38 -11.74 -9.84 -24.78
N SER A 39 -10.82 -10.49 -24.05
CA SER A 39 -9.97 -11.56 -24.58
C SER A 39 -10.20 -12.92 -23.93
N GLY A 40 -11.14 -13.02 -22.98
CA GLY A 40 -11.43 -14.23 -22.21
C GLY A 40 -10.41 -14.55 -21.12
N THR A 41 -9.18 -14.03 -21.24
CA THR A 41 -8.06 -14.29 -20.32
C THR A 41 -7.28 -13.01 -19.98
N ILE A 42 -6.29 -13.12 -19.10
CA ILE A 42 -5.38 -12.03 -18.71
C ILE A 42 -3.97 -12.42 -19.14
N SER A 43 -3.31 -11.58 -19.94
CA SER A 43 -1.94 -11.82 -20.39
C SER A 43 -0.91 -11.30 -19.38
N LEU A 44 -0.55 -12.14 -18.39
CA LEU A 44 0.42 -11.79 -17.34
C LEU A 44 1.76 -11.28 -17.91
N ARG A 45 2.28 -11.93 -18.95
CA ARG A 45 3.53 -11.50 -19.61
C ARG A 45 3.45 -10.07 -20.12
N ARG A 46 2.35 -9.69 -20.78
CA ARG A 46 2.19 -8.32 -21.30
C ARG A 46 1.97 -7.33 -20.16
N PHE A 47 1.26 -7.74 -19.11
CA PHE A 47 1.06 -6.92 -17.92
C PHE A 47 2.39 -6.59 -17.24
N TYR A 48 3.18 -7.60 -16.88
CA TYR A 48 4.48 -7.41 -16.21
C TYR A 48 5.50 -6.70 -17.09
N ALA A 49 5.57 -7.01 -18.39
CA ALA A 49 6.50 -6.34 -19.30
C ALA A 49 6.24 -4.83 -19.38
N ARG A 50 4.98 -4.41 -19.55
CA ARG A 50 4.62 -2.98 -19.58
C ARG A 50 4.96 -2.27 -18.28
N ARG A 51 4.76 -2.95 -17.15
CA ARG A 51 5.02 -2.37 -15.82
C ARG A 51 6.51 -2.26 -15.54
N PHE A 52 7.27 -3.33 -15.80
CA PHE A 52 8.72 -3.35 -15.65
C PHE A 52 9.38 -2.23 -16.47
N LEU A 53 9.03 -2.08 -17.75
CA LEU A 53 9.57 -1.02 -18.61
C LEU A 53 9.17 0.40 -18.17
N ARG A 54 8.07 0.55 -17.43
CA ARG A 54 7.60 1.85 -16.93
C ARG A 54 8.24 2.24 -15.60
N LEU A 55 8.39 1.30 -14.68
CA LEU A 55 8.77 1.58 -13.28
C LEU A 55 10.24 1.28 -12.98
N THR A 56 10.81 0.23 -13.56
CA THR A 56 12.17 -0.19 -13.24
C THR A 56 13.23 0.80 -13.71
N PRO A 57 13.21 1.35 -14.95
CA PRO A 57 14.27 2.26 -15.39
C PRO A 57 14.38 3.54 -14.53
N PRO A 58 13.27 4.26 -14.25
CA PRO A 58 13.34 5.41 -13.34
C PRO A 58 13.80 5.03 -11.94
N PHE A 59 13.39 3.87 -11.44
CA PHE A 59 13.75 3.42 -10.09
C PHE A 59 15.24 3.06 -9.98
N VAL A 60 15.81 2.40 -11.00
CA VAL A 60 17.25 2.11 -11.06
C VAL A 60 18.05 3.41 -11.05
N VAL A 61 17.65 4.41 -11.84
CA VAL A 61 18.31 5.73 -11.86
C VAL A 61 18.24 6.39 -10.48
N PHE A 62 17.08 6.33 -9.82
CA PHE A 62 16.91 6.84 -8.47
C PHE A 62 17.84 6.15 -7.45
N ILE A 63 17.93 4.82 -7.47
CA ILE A 63 18.81 4.06 -6.56
C ILE A 63 20.28 4.40 -6.81
N LEU A 64 20.72 4.47 -8.07
CA LEU A 64 22.10 4.82 -8.43
C LEU A 64 22.45 6.25 -7.99
N PHE A 65 21.53 7.20 -8.19
CA PHE A 65 21.71 8.58 -7.77
C PHE A 65 21.77 8.70 -6.24
N THR A 66 20.88 8.01 -5.53
CA THR A 66 20.87 7.97 -4.07
C THR A 66 22.16 7.35 -3.52
N TRP A 67 22.66 6.28 -4.15
CA TRP A 67 23.94 5.70 -3.81
C TRP A 67 25.09 6.69 -4.01
N ALA A 68 25.17 7.36 -5.16
CA ALA A 68 26.20 8.36 -5.42
C ALA A 68 26.21 9.52 -4.41
N LEU A 69 25.02 10.02 -4.02
CA LEU A 69 24.90 11.05 -2.99
C LEU A 69 25.29 10.55 -1.59
N ALA A 70 25.07 9.28 -1.30
CA ALA A 70 25.47 8.66 -0.04
C ALA A 70 26.99 8.50 0.07
N GLU A 71 27.64 8.03 -1.01
CA GLU A 71 29.11 7.97 -1.11
C GLU A 71 29.75 9.37 -1.00
N ALA A 72 29.09 10.40 -1.55
CA ALA A 72 29.52 11.79 -1.40
C ALA A 72 29.29 12.38 0.01
N GLY A 73 28.68 11.63 0.93
CA GLY A 73 28.36 12.09 2.28
C GLY A 73 27.26 13.16 2.37
N ILE A 74 26.55 13.43 1.26
CA ILE A 74 25.49 14.45 1.18
C ILE A 74 24.22 13.96 1.88
N ILE A 75 23.90 12.68 1.72
CA ILE A 75 22.75 12.04 2.36
C ILE A 75 23.17 10.81 3.16
N LYS A 76 22.35 10.45 4.15
CA LYS A 76 22.48 9.18 4.85
C LYS A 76 21.62 8.15 4.12
N ALA A 77 22.27 7.20 3.45
CA ALA A 77 21.64 5.98 2.94
C ALA A 77 22.58 4.80 3.20
N ARG A 78 22.14 3.84 4.00
CA ARG A 78 22.93 2.64 4.31
C ARG A 78 22.88 1.69 3.10
N PRO A 79 23.95 0.92 2.84
CA PRO A 79 23.94 -0.10 1.78
C PRO A 79 22.77 -1.08 1.94
N LEU A 80 22.45 -1.47 3.17
CA LEU A 80 21.30 -2.32 3.46
C LEU A 80 19.97 -1.67 3.03
N GLY A 81 19.80 -0.37 3.28
CA GLY A 81 18.62 0.38 2.86
C GLY A 81 18.45 0.36 1.34
N LEU A 82 19.55 0.61 0.60
CA LEU A 82 19.54 0.58 -0.87
C LEU A 82 19.15 -0.79 -1.42
N VAL A 83 19.71 -1.87 -0.86
CA VAL A 83 19.38 -3.25 -1.26
C VAL A 83 17.91 -3.58 -0.96
N VAL A 84 17.44 -3.24 0.24
CA VAL A 84 16.05 -3.52 0.65
C VAL A 84 15.06 -2.69 -0.17
N SER A 85 15.37 -1.42 -0.49
CA SER A 85 14.58 -0.61 -1.41
C SER A 85 14.56 -1.22 -2.82
N PHE A 86 15.71 -1.64 -3.34
CA PHE A 86 15.81 -2.25 -4.67
C PHE A 86 14.99 -3.54 -4.80
N LEU A 87 14.92 -4.33 -3.72
CA LEU A 87 14.13 -5.56 -3.66
C LEU A 87 12.64 -5.33 -3.37
N TYR A 88 12.18 -4.08 -3.24
CA TYR A 88 10.79 -3.76 -2.87
C TYR A 88 10.37 -4.37 -1.52
N LEU A 89 11.26 -4.31 -0.52
CA LEU A 89 11.05 -4.84 0.83
C LEU A 89 11.19 -3.77 1.94
N TYR A 90 11.23 -2.49 1.57
CA TYR A 90 11.49 -1.39 2.52
C TYR A 90 10.35 -1.15 3.51
N ASP A 91 9.15 -1.65 3.22
CA ASP A 91 8.02 -1.69 4.14
C ASP A 91 8.27 -2.55 5.39
N PHE A 92 9.16 -3.56 5.30
CA PHE A 92 9.58 -4.41 6.42
C PHE A 92 10.81 -3.87 7.17
N MET A 93 11.32 -2.69 6.84
CA MET A 93 12.54 -2.19 7.45
C MET A 93 12.30 -1.73 8.90
N PRO A 94 13.13 -2.17 9.89
CA PRO A 94 12.99 -1.71 11.27
C PRO A 94 13.27 -0.22 11.42
N LYS A 95 12.64 0.43 12.40
CA LYS A 95 12.76 1.88 12.66
C LYS A 95 14.20 2.34 12.88
N THR A 96 15.03 1.50 13.49
CA THR A 96 16.47 1.75 13.74
C THR A 96 17.32 1.80 12.47
N HIS A 97 16.79 1.29 11.35
CA HIS A 97 17.46 1.22 10.05
C HIS A 97 16.79 2.07 8.96
N LEU A 98 15.89 3.00 9.35
CA LEU A 98 15.27 3.91 8.40
C LEU A 98 16.23 5.03 8.01
N ASP A 99 16.47 5.12 6.71
CA ASP A 99 17.19 6.23 6.10
C ASP A 99 16.19 7.24 5.55
N ALA A 100 16.36 8.52 5.86
CA ALA A 100 15.45 9.58 5.41
C ALA A 100 15.35 9.63 3.87
N GLY A 101 16.48 9.44 3.19
CA GLY A 101 16.58 9.44 1.73
C GLY A 101 15.93 8.25 1.02
N LEU A 102 15.63 7.18 1.75
CA LEU A 102 14.97 5.97 1.20
C LEU A 102 13.60 5.71 1.82
N SER A 103 13.23 6.49 2.84
CA SER A 103 12.01 6.30 3.62
C SER A 103 10.78 6.14 2.74
N HIS A 104 10.61 6.98 1.72
CA HIS A 104 9.46 6.97 0.80
C HIS A 104 9.37 5.75 -0.12
N THR A 105 10.42 4.91 -0.22
CA THR A 105 10.39 3.69 -1.06
C THR A 105 9.48 2.59 -0.51
N TRP A 106 9.03 2.69 0.75
CA TRP A 106 8.06 1.74 1.32
C TRP A 106 6.74 1.72 0.53
N SER A 107 6.26 2.88 0.04
CA SER A 107 4.97 2.92 -0.64
C SER A 107 5.04 2.27 -2.02
N LEU A 108 6.17 2.46 -2.71
CA LEU A 108 6.45 1.78 -3.96
C LEU A 108 6.57 0.26 -3.78
N ALA A 109 7.19 -0.18 -2.67
CA ALA A 109 7.32 -1.60 -2.33
C ALA A 109 5.95 -2.29 -2.20
N VAL A 110 5.03 -1.72 -1.40
CA VAL A 110 3.66 -2.22 -1.23
C VAL A 110 2.93 -2.31 -2.58
N GLU A 111 3.13 -1.30 -3.43
CA GLU A 111 2.53 -1.28 -4.76
C GLU A 111 3.03 -2.41 -5.66
N GLU A 112 4.34 -2.62 -5.75
CA GLU A 112 4.90 -3.71 -6.54
C GLU A 112 4.48 -5.09 -6.02
N GLN A 113 4.42 -5.29 -4.71
CA GLN A 113 3.89 -6.52 -4.12
C GLN A 113 2.44 -6.78 -4.54
N PHE A 114 1.59 -5.74 -4.51
CA PHE A 114 0.22 -5.83 -5.03
C PHE A 114 0.21 -6.15 -6.53
N TYR A 115 1.08 -5.52 -7.32
CA TYR A 115 1.18 -5.76 -8.76
C TYR A 115 1.67 -7.15 -9.11
N LEU A 116 2.46 -7.78 -8.25
CA LEU A 116 2.89 -9.17 -8.39
C LEU A 116 1.71 -10.12 -8.13
N ILE A 117 1.01 -9.95 -7.01
CA ILE A 117 0.01 -10.93 -6.53
C ILE A 117 -1.35 -10.75 -7.22
N TRP A 118 -1.82 -9.51 -7.39
CA TRP A 118 -3.19 -9.23 -7.80
C TRP A 118 -3.55 -9.74 -9.21
N PRO A 119 -2.71 -9.61 -10.25
CA PRO A 119 -3.00 -10.16 -11.57
C PRO A 119 -3.13 -11.68 -11.58
N LEU A 120 -2.35 -12.38 -10.75
CA LEU A 120 -2.44 -13.84 -10.58
C LEU A 120 -3.79 -14.24 -9.99
N LEU A 121 -4.22 -13.53 -8.94
CA LEU A 121 -5.57 -13.73 -8.36
C LEU A 121 -6.65 -13.39 -9.39
N ALA A 122 -6.54 -12.26 -10.09
CA ALA A 122 -7.53 -11.82 -11.08
C ALA A 122 -7.67 -12.78 -12.27
N MET A 123 -6.60 -13.48 -12.63
CA MET A 123 -6.59 -14.52 -13.66
C MET A 123 -7.26 -15.80 -13.14
N SER A 124 -6.89 -16.25 -11.95
CA SER A 124 -7.32 -17.55 -11.40
C SER A 124 -8.72 -17.54 -10.79
N PHE A 125 -9.16 -16.42 -10.21
CA PHE A 125 -10.41 -16.35 -9.45
C PHE A 125 -11.56 -15.81 -10.31
N THR A 126 -12.80 -16.20 -9.99
CA THR A 126 -13.99 -15.58 -10.55
C THR A 126 -14.21 -14.20 -9.93
N ARG A 127 -15.04 -13.36 -10.55
CA ARG A 127 -15.32 -12.01 -10.02
C ARG A 127 -15.88 -12.05 -8.60
N SER A 128 -16.78 -12.99 -8.29
CA SER A 128 -17.32 -13.19 -6.94
C SER A 128 -16.24 -13.59 -5.93
N ARG A 129 -15.31 -14.48 -6.31
CA ARG A 129 -14.18 -14.83 -5.43
C ARG A 129 -13.27 -13.63 -5.18
N LEU A 130 -12.99 -12.81 -6.19
CA LEU A 130 -12.22 -11.58 -6.03
C LEU A 130 -12.90 -10.57 -5.09
N LEU A 131 -14.23 -10.44 -5.16
CA LEU A 131 -14.99 -9.59 -4.22
C LEU A 131 -14.80 -10.06 -2.78
N VAL A 132 -15.01 -11.36 -2.54
CA VAL A 132 -14.86 -11.96 -1.20
C VAL A 132 -13.42 -11.83 -0.71
N THR A 133 -12.42 -12.15 -1.54
CA THR A 133 -11.00 -11.98 -1.17
C THR A 133 -10.68 -10.53 -0.83
N SER A 134 -11.15 -9.56 -1.62
CA SER A 134 -10.94 -8.13 -1.32
C SER A 134 -11.56 -7.75 0.02
N ALA A 135 -12.81 -8.14 0.26
CA ALA A 135 -13.51 -7.85 1.51
C ALA A 135 -12.82 -8.50 2.72
N LEU A 136 -12.41 -9.77 2.61
CA LEU A 136 -11.70 -10.49 3.66
C LEU A 136 -10.35 -9.84 3.97
N VAL A 137 -9.58 -9.42 2.96
CA VAL A 137 -8.29 -8.74 3.18
C VAL A 137 -8.51 -7.36 3.83
N ILE A 138 -9.54 -6.61 3.44
CA ILE A 138 -9.87 -5.33 4.09
C ILE A 138 -10.23 -5.55 5.56
N VAL A 139 -11.06 -6.54 5.87
CA VAL A 139 -11.43 -6.88 7.25
C VAL A 139 -10.22 -7.35 8.03
N ALA A 140 -9.40 -8.23 7.45
CA ALA A 140 -8.16 -8.71 8.07
C ALA A 140 -7.17 -7.56 8.34
N CYS A 141 -7.05 -6.58 7.44
CA CYS A 141 -6.25 -5.38 7.66
C CYS A 141 -6.82 -4.52 8.81
N GLY A 142 -8.14 -4.40 8.91
CA GLY A 142 -8.80 -3.70 10.02
C GLY A 142 -8.55 -4.38 11.36
N VAL A 143 -8.70 -5.70 11.43
CA VAL A 143 -8.40 -6.49 12.63
C VAL A 143 -6.92 -6.42 12.97
N ALA A 144 -6.04 -6.59 11.98
CA ALA A 144 -4.60 -6.48 12.18
C ALA A 144 -4.23 -5.09 12.71
N TYR A 145 -4.81 -4.00 12.18
CA TYR A 145 -4.56 -2.64 12.69
C TYR A 145 -4.90 -2.49 14.17
N LEU A 146 -5.95 -3.16 14.66
CA LEU A 146 -6.34 -3.14 16.07
C LEU A 146 -5.45 -4.01 16.96
N VAL A 147 -4.98 -5.15 16.44
CA VAL A 147 -4.30 -6.20 17.24
C VAL A 147 -2.77 -6.09 17.18
N PHE A 148 -2.20 -5.74 16.03
CA PHE A 148 -0.73 -5.70 15.82
C PHE A 148 0.02 -4.72 16.71
N PRO A 149 -0.49 -3.50 17.03
CA PRO A 149 0.24 -2.57 17.88
C PRO A 149 0.54 -3.10 19.30
N ASP A 150 -0.35 -3.94 19.81
CA ASP A 150 -0.28 -4.52 21.16
C ASP A 150 0.40 -5.88 21.22
N LEU A 151 0.75 -6.45 20.07
CA LEU A 151 1.39 -7.76 20.03
C LEU A 151 2.82 -7.64 20.57
N VAL A 152 3.02 -8.21 21.76
CA VAL A 152 4.31 -8.33 22.44
C VAL A 152 5.02 -9.57 21.89
N ILE A 153 6.16 -9.37 21.24
CA ILE A 153 7.04 -10.48 20.87
C ILE A 153 8.14 -10.57 21.92
N PRO A 154 8.40 -11.75 22.50
CA PRO A 154 9.57 -11.94 23.34
C PRO A 154 10.81 -11.90 22.45
N PHE A 155 11.45 -10.73 22.36
CA PHE A 155 12.71 -10.57 21.64
C PHE A 155 13.79 -10.09 22.63
N SER A 156 14.67 -11.01 23.01
CA SER A 156 15.87 -10.78 23.85
C SER A 156 15.62 -10.05 25.18
N SER A 157 15.31 -10.81 26.26
CA SER A 157 15.26 -10.37 27.68
C SER A 157 14.39 -9.14 28.04
N HIS A 158 13.80 -8.45 27.07
CA HIS A 158 12.88 -7.32 27.22
C HIS A 158 11.64 -7.54 26.36
N GLN A 159 10.48 -7.17 26.90
CA GLN A 159 9.22 -7.19 26.16
C GLN A 159 9.17 -5.96 25.23
N THR A 160 9.56 -6.12 23.97
CA THR A 160 9.42 -5.07 22.95
C THR A 160 8.13 -5.25 22.15
N ARG A 161 7.33 -4.18 22.05
CA ARG A 161 6.13 -4.17 21.21
C ARG A 161 6.51 -4.04 19.74
N LEU A 162 5.81 -4.73 18.84
CA LEU A 162 6.06 -4.63 17.39
C LEU A 162 5.95 -3.18 16.87
N ALA A 163 5.06 -2.38 17.43
CA ALA A 163 4.92 -0.96 17.11
C ALA A 163 6.19 -0.13 17.40
N GLN A 164 7.07 -0.59 18.28
CA GLN A 164 8.35 0.05 18.57
C GLN A 164 9.43 -0.33 17.56
N LEU A 165 9.29 -1.50 16.92
CA LEU A 165 10.27 -2.03 15.96
C LEU A 165 9.96 -1.66 14.51
N PHE A 166 8.68 -1.65 14.10
CA PHE A 166 8.25 -1.42 12.71
C PHE A 166 7.22 -0.30 12.58
N HIS A 167 7.14 0.33 11.40
CA HIS A 167 6.04 1.22 11.07
C HIS A 167 4.82 0.40 10.66
N VAL A 168 3.99 0.04 11.65
CA VAL A 168 2.69 -0.62 11.46
C VAL A 168 1.83 0.02 10.35
N PRO A 169 1.83 1.36 10.14
CA PRO A 169 1.10 1.97 9.03
C PRO A 169 1.60 1.58 7.62
N HIS A 170 2.88 1.21 7.46
CA HIS A 170 3.42 0.76 6.18
C HIS A 170 2.94 -0.65 5.80
N LEU A 171 2.48 -1.44 6.78
CA LEU A 171 2.17 -2.87 6.61
C LEU A 171 0.66 -3.14 6.44
N PHE A 172 -0.22 -2.33 7.04
CA PHE A 172 -1.66 -2.62 7.09
C PHE A 172 -2.53 -1.47 6.56
N ILE A 173 -2.85 -0.51 7.41
CA ILE A 173 -3.64 0.68 7.10
C ILE A 173 -2.75 1.87 7.45
N PRO A 174 -2.44 2.77 6.50
CA PRO A 174 -3.17 3.06 5.26
C PRO A 174 -2.65 2.37 3.97
N ALA A 175 -1.82 1.33 4.06
CA ALA A 175 -1.18 0.70 2.89
C ALA A 175 -2.07 -0.31 2.13
N VAL A 176 -2.05 -1.58 2.55
CA VAL A 176 -2.76 -2.69 1.90
C VAL A 176 -4.28 -2.47 1.92
N GLY A 177 -4.82 -1.97 3.04
CA GLY A 177 -6.26 -1.71 3.16
C GLY A 177 -6.77 -0.71 2.10
N ALA A 178 -6.03 0.37 1.85
CA ALA A 178 -6.40 1.38 0.86
C ALA A 178 -6.36 0.83 -0.57
N ILE A 179 -5.30 0.09 -0.91
CA ILE A 179 -5.18 -0.54 -2.24
C ILE A 179 -6.33 -1.52 -2.50
N MET A 180 -6.74 -2.29 -1.48
CA MET A 180 -7.82 -3.27 -1.59
C MET A 180 -9.20 -2.63 -1.71
N VAL A 181 -9.42 -1.48 -1.06
CA VAL A 181 -10.65 -0.69 -1.26
C VAL A 181 -10.76 -0.23 -2.71
N GLY A 182 -9.64 0.23 -3.29
CA GLY A 182 -9.55 0.53 -4.72
C GLY A 182 -9.88 -0.67 -5.59
N ALA A 183 -9.28 -1.82 -5.29
CA ALA A 183 -9.51 -3.06 -6.01
C ALA A 183 -10.98 -3.50 -5.96
N LEU A 184 -11.60 -3.47 -4.77
CA LEU A 184 -13.02 -3.76 -4.56
C LEU A 184 -13.90 -2.86 -5.42
N ALA A 185 -13.63 -1.56 -5.44
CA ALA A 185 -14.35 -0.60 -6.29
C ALA A 185 -14.21 -0.96 -7.79
N GLY A 186 -13.01 -1.36 -8.22
CA GLY A 186 -12.78 -1.83 -9.61
C GLY A 186 -13.61 -3.05 -9.97
N ILE A 187 -13.77 -4.01 -9.05
CA ILE A 187 -14.59 -5.21 -9.27
C ILE A 187 -16.08 -4.86 -9.31
N LEU A 188 -16.57 -4.03 -8.39
CA LEU A 188 -17.97 -3.58 -8.36
C LEU A 188 -18.36 -2.86 -9.66
N ARG A 189 -17.47 -2.01 -10.19
CA ARG A 189 -17.67 -1.40 -11.51
C ARG A 189 -17.83 -2.45 -12.61
N ALA A 190 -16.98 -3.48 -12.61
CA ALA A 190 -17.03 -4.53 -13.62
C ALA A 190 -18.26 -5.45 -13.49
N HIS A 191 -18.94 -5.46 -12.34
CA HIS A 191 -20.23 -6.13 -12.13
C HIS A 191 -21.42 -5.32 -12.66
N GLY A 192 -21.23 -4.06 -13.07
CA GLY A 192 -22.33 -3.19 -13.50
C GLY A 192 -23.26 -2.74 -12.37
N THR A 193 -22.92 -3.04 -11.12
CA THR A 193 -23.72 -2.67 -9.94
C THR A 193 -23.68 -1.18 -9.62
N VAL A 194 -22.66 -0.45 -10.09
CA VAL A 194 -22.52 0.99 -9.86
C VAL A 194 -22.01 1.71 -11.12
N PRO A 195 -22.67 2.80 -11.59
CA PRO A 195 -22.15 3.60 -12.70
C PRO A 195 -20.78 4.20 -12.35
N GLY A 196 -19.83 4.08 -13.28
CA GLY A 196 -18.41 4.40 -13.04
C GLY A 196 -18.14 5.83 -12.57
N GLU A 197 -18.92 6.80 -13.06
CA GLU A 197 -18.82 8.21 -12.66
C GLU A 197 -19.23 8.43 -11.19
N ARG A 198 -20.24 7.68 -10.72
CA ARG A 198 -20.71 7.76 -9.34
C ARG A 198 -19.67 7.15 -8.40
N LEU A 199 -19.08 6.01 -8.77
CA LEU A 199 -18.09 5.33 -7.95
C LEU A 199 -16.79 6.15 -7.78
N LEU A 200 -16.27 6.73 -8.87
CA LEU A 200 -15.06 7.56 -8.83
C LEU A 200 -15.25 8.82 -7.96
N ARG A 201 -16.48 9.35 -7.91
CA ARG A 201 -16.85 10.53 -7.10
C ARG A 201 -16.88 10.24 -5.59
N TRP A 202 -17.23 9.01 -5.18
CA TRP A 202 -17.29 8.61 -3.77
C TRP A 202 -15.99 7.99 -3.25
N MET A 203 -15.07 7.57 -4.12
CA MET A 203 -13.79 6.97 -3.70
C MET A 203 -12.94 7.86 -2.79
N PRO A 204 -12.78 9.18 -3.03
CA PRO A 204 -12.07 10.07 -2.10
C PRO A 204 -12.79 10.18 -0.75
N LEU A 205 -14.13 10.14 -0.75
CA LEU A 205 -14.95 10.21 0.47
C LEU A 205 -14.87 8.90 1.27
N LEU A 206 -14.94 7.75 0.62
CA LEU A 206 -14.75 6.43 1.25
C LEU A 206 -13.34 6.30 1.83
N PHE A 207 -12.32 6.76 1.10
CA PHE A 207 -10.97 6.84 1.61
C PHE A 207 -10.89 7.80 2.80
N ALA A 208 -11.43 9.02 2.70
CA ALA A 208 -11.44 9.98 3.81
C ALA A 208 -12.19 9.43 5.03
N LEU A 209 -13.20 8.60 4.83
CA LEU A 209 -13.98 7.97 5.89
C LEU A 209 -13.23 6.78 6.52
N LEU A 210 -12.54 5.95 5.74
CA LEU A 210 -11.71 4.84 6.26
C LEU A 210 -10.42 5.35 6.90
N TYR A 211 -9.75 6.30 6.26
CA TYR A 211 -8.56 6.98 6.78
C TYR A 211 -8.92 7.83 8.00
N GLY A 212 -10.01 8.60 7.91
CA GLY A 212 -10.57 9.33 9.04
C GLY A 212 -10.96 8.41 10.19
N ALA A 213 -11.61 7.27 9.92
CA ALA A 213 -11.91 6.27 10.94
C ALA A 213 -10.62 5.71 11.57
N SER A 214 -9.55 5.46 10.81
CA SER A 214 -8.26 5.02 11.36
C SER A 214 -7.58 6.07 12.25
N LEU A 215 -7.83 7.36 12.01
CA LEU A 215 -7.39 8.47 12.86
C LEU A 215 -8.28 8.66 14.11
N TRP A 216 -9.53 8.20 14.04
CA TRP A 216 -10.53 8.30 15.12
C TRP A 216 -10.59 7.08 16.01
N ILE A 217 -10.12 5.91 15.55
CA ILE A 217 -9.87 4.76 16.40
C ILE A 217 -8.68 5.16 17.28
N PRO A 218 -8.91 5.40 18.59
CA PRO A 218 -7.79 5.58 19.50
C PRO A 218 -6.98 4.28 19.41
N GLY A 219 -5.68 4.41 19.16
CA GLY A 219 -4.78 3.29 19.40
C GLY A 219 -5.06 2.75 20.81
N PRO A 220 -4.93 1.44 21.03
CA PRO A 220 -5.09 0.90 22.36
C PRO A 220 -4.16 1.67 23.31
N LEU A 221 -4.74 2.20 24.39
CA LEU A 221 -4.04 2.51 25.62
C LEU A 221 -3.01 3.65 25.55
N LEU A 222 -3.51 4.89 25.63
CA LEU A 222 -2.86 5.97 26.39
C LEU A 222 -4.00 6.70 27.13
N ARG A 223 -4.40 6.31 28.34
CA ARG A 223 -3.61 5.80 29.49
C ARG A 223 -2.77 4.55 29.26
#